data_AF-A0A6P7WZV7-F1
#
_entry.id   AF-A0A6P7WZV7-F1
#
_cell.length_a   1.000
_cell.length_b   1.000
_cell.length_c   1.000
_cell.angle_alpha   90.00
_cell.angle_beta   90.00
_cell.angle_gamma   90.00
#
_symmetry.space_group_name_H-M   'P 1'
#
loop_
_entity.id
_entity.type
_entity.pdbx_description
1 polymer ?
#
loop_
_entity_poly.entity_id
_entity_poly.type
_entity_poly.pdbx_seq_one_letter_code
_entity_poly.pdbx_strand_id
1 'polypeptide(L)'
;MSLTLHVISGLRRAQLQTLLFKQKPRLLIAGVAGRAQSTAVTAAAEIPGPTQTLPPPSPLADVARPLTDVARPLTDVAPTIADTVGELSLEELGLGASTPVGLIQNVLESLHVSLGLPWWGAIMAGTVLVRCMVFPLIVKGQREAVKLNNHMPQINELTGRMNEAKSSGNKFEFSKAYTDLMLYQKKHDVNPLRGFLVPLVQAPIFISFFVALRKMAYLPVPSMQSGGLWWFTDLTVADPYFILPLTVTCTMWAILELGAESGVDNPNLRVMKTVFRIMPLAILPFTINFPTAIFTYWMTSNLFSLAQVGFLRIPAVRRKLKIPEKVKHDSSVLPQQGGFFKSLKTGWKNAQLAQQVEERERRIKYHLENAAKGPLRQTFSQNPLQQREPSPLAASGKQKTRPWQDTIG
;
A
#
# COMPACT_ATOMS: atom_id res chain seq x y z
N MET A 1 -43.99 4.83 31.09
CA MET A 1 -42.77 5.68 31.00
C MET A 1 -41.63 5.09 30.15
N SER A 2 -41.89 4.13 29.23
CA SER A 2 -40.84 3.48 28.42
C SER A 2 -40.92 3.77 26.91
N LEU A 3 -42.00 4.43 26.44
CA LEU A 3 -42.21 4.76 25.03
C LEU A 3 -41.66 6.15 24.63
N THR A 4 -41.49 7.07 25.58
CA THR A 4 -40.99 8.42 25.33
C THR A 4 -39.46 8.49 25.19
N LEU A 5 -38.73 7.54 25.75
CA LEU A 5 -37.25 7.49 25.67
C LEU A 5 -36.72 6.95 24.34
N HIS A 6 -37.47 6.06 23.66
CA HIS A 6 -37.04 5.51 22.37
C HIS A 6 -37.15 6.53 21.22
N VAL A 7 -38.15 7.40 21.24
CA VAL A 7 -38.35 8.43 20.20
C VAL A 7 -37.28 9.53 20.28
N ILE A 8 -36.85 9.91 21.49
CA ILE A 8 -35.80 10.93 21.70
C ILE A 8 -34.41 10.42 21.31
N SER A 9 -34.15 9.11 21.46
CA SER A 9 -32.89 8.49 21.03
C SER A 9 -32.75 8.36 19.51
N GLY A 10 -33.88 8.20 18.79
CA GLY A 10 -33.92 8.14 17.32
C GLY A 10 -33.66 9.49 16.66
N LEU A 11 -34.24 10.59 17.19
CA LEU A 11 -34.06 11.93 16.62
C LEU A 11 -32.61 12.44 16.75
N ARG A 12 -31.93 12.14 17.87
CA ARG A 12 -30.51 12.55 18.05
C ARG A 12 -29.55 11.85 17.10
N ARG A 13 -29.82 10.60 16.69
CA ARG A 13 -28.99 9.89 15.71
C ARG A 13 -29.21 10.37 14.28
N ALA A 14 -30.46 10.72 13.93
CA ALA A 14 -30.78 11.25 12.61
C ALA A 14 -30.18 12.66 12.39
N GLN A 15 -30.19 13.55 13.39
CA GLN A 15 -29.57 14.87 13.25
C GLN A 15 -28.03 14.83 13.20
N LEU A 16 -27.38 13.86 13.85
CA LEU A 16 -25.93 13.70 13.81
C LEU A 16 -25.42 13.17 12.46
N GLN A 17 -26.20 12.33 11.76
CA GLN A 17 -25.85 11.86 10.42
C GLN A 17 -25.97 12.95 9.35
N THR A 18 -26.90 13.89 9.50
CA THR A 18 -27.08 15.00 8.55
C THR A 18 -25.99 16.07 8.68
N LEU A 19 -25.35 16.20 9.84
CA LEU A 19 -24.24 17.13 10.08
C LEU A 19 -22.89 16.62 9.55
N LEU A 20 -22.68 15.30 9.51
CA LEU A 20 -21.41 14.70 9.03
C LEU A 20 -21.28 14.66 7.50
N PHE A 21 -22.37 14.83 6.75
CA PHE A 21 -22.35 14.82 5.28
C PHE A 21 -22.10 16.19 4.62
N LYS A 22 -21.88 17.26 5.40
CA LYS A 22 -21.73 18.64 4.87
C LYS A 22 -20.32 19.24 4.99
N GLN A 23 -19.27 18.42 5.12
CA GLN A 23 -17.89 18.90 5.01
C GLN A 23 -17.20 18.35 3.75
N LYS A 24 -17.10 19.20 2.73
CA LYS A 24 -16.20 18.99 1.60
C LYS A 24 -14.76 19.25 2.06
N PRO A 25 -13.76 18.41 1.69
CA PRO A 25 -12.37 18.73 1.96
C PRO A 25 -11.90 19.82 0.99
N ARG A 26 -11.47 20.97 1.54
CA ARG A 26 -10.68 21.98 0.82
C ARG A 26 -9.23 21.51 0.78
N LEU A 27 -8.76 21.13 -0.40
CA LEU A 27 -7.35 20.88 -0.69
C LEU A 27 -6.65 22.24 -0.80
N LEU A 28 -5.88 22.63 0.22
CA LEU A 28 -4.98 23.79 0.14
C LEU A 28 -3.63 23.32 -0.42
N ILE A 29 -3.35 23.74 -1.65
CA ILE A 29 -2.03 23.65 -2.28
C ILE A 29 -1.21 24.81 -1.75
N ALA A 30 -0.24 24.55 -0.87
CA ALA A 30 0.79 25.52 -0.51
C ALA A 30 2.00 25.30 -1.44
N GLY A 31 2.17 26.22 -2.39
CA GLY A 31 3.35 26.30 -3.22
C GLY A 31 4.55 26.79 -2.41
N VAL A 32 5.64 26.03 -2.43
CA VAL A 32 6.94 26.45 -1.92
C VAL A 32 7.57 27.37 -2.98
N ALA A 33 7.48 28.67 -2.76
CA ALA A 33 8.28 29.67 -3.47
C ALA A 33 9.56 29.91 -2.66
N GLY A 34 10.70 29.64 -3.30
CA GLY A 34 12.02 29.90 -2.72
C GLY A 34 12.26 31.39 -2.53
N ARG A 35 13.00 31.73 -1.47
CA ARG A 35 13.74 32.98 -1.39
C ARG A 35 14.99 32.78 -0.55
N ALA A 36 16.12 32.79 -1.23
CA ALA A 36 17.41 33.05 -0.63
C ALA A 36 17.48 34.53 -0.22
N GLN A 37 18.11 34.82 0.92
CA GLN A 37 18.86 36.06 1.12
C GLN A 37 19.84 35.88 2.29
N SER A 38 21.10 36.12 1.95
CA SER A 38 22.26 36.27 2.82
C SER A 38 22.38 37.75 3.21
N THR A 39 22.82 38.06 4.44
CA THR A 39 23.79 39.14 4.75
C THR A 39 24.21 39.08 6.22
N ALA A 40 25.45 39.51 6.46
CA ALA A 40 26.28 39.36 7.65
C ALA A 40 26.35 40.64 8.53
N VAL A 41 27.22 40.58 9.57
CA VAL A 41 27.91 41.71 10.28
C VAL A 41 27.08 42.41 11.40
N THR A 42 27.53 42.88 12.58
CA THR A 42 28.70 42.79 13.50
C THR A 42 28.39 43.69 14.74
N ALA A 43 28.91 43.35 15.93
CA ALA A 43 29.33 44.19 17.09
C ALA A 43 28.36 44.99 18.02
N ALA A 44 28.51 44.68 19.33
CA ALA A 44 28.93 45.53 20.49
C ALA A 44 28.01 46.55 21.23
N ALA A 45 28.11 46.46 22.58
CA ALA A 45 27.95 47.48 23.66
C ALA A 45 26.54 48.07 23.90
N GLU A 46 26.04 48.46 25.09
CA GLU A 46 26.59 48.80 26.41
C GLU A 46 25.44 48.90 27.45
N ILE A 47 25.76 48.93 28.76
CA ILE A 47 24.86 49.03 29.95
C ILE A 47 24.74 50.52 30.41
N PRO A 48 23.77 50.91 31.29
CA PRO A 48 24.15 51.19 32.69
C PRO A 48 23.13 50.78 33.79
N GLY A 49 23.63 50.51 35.01
CA GLY A 49 22.91 50.21 36.28
C GLY A 49 22.33 51.45 37.00
N PRO A 50 21.99 51.46 38.33
CA PRO A 50 22.83 51.02 39.49
C PRO A 50 22.09 50.25 40.65
N THR A 51 22.70 49.29 41.38
CA THR A 51 23.49 49.32 42.65
C THR A 51 22.71 49.12 43.98
N GLN A 52 23.12 48.10 44.78
CA GLN A 52 23.34 48.11 46.26
C GLN A 52 23.79 46.70 46.74
N THR A 53 25.08 46.44 47.06
CA THR A 53 25.88 46.61 48.32
C THR A 53 26.05 45.32 49.16
N LEU A 54 27.31 44.87 49.31
CA LEU A 54 27.85 43.91 50.31
C LEU A 54 28.71 44.70 51.34
N PRO A 55 29.02 44.12 52.53
CA PRO A 55 30.43 43.83 52.90
C PRO A 55 30.68 42.56 53.78
N PRO A 56 31.97 42.18 54.07
CA PRO A 56 32.48 40.78 54.24
C PRO A 56 33.30 40.53 55.58
N PRO A 57 34.45 39.80 55.67
CA PRO A 57 34.79 38.34 55.59
C PRO A 57 35.67 37.78 56.77
N SER A 58 36.10 36.48 56.74
CA SER A 58 37.49 35.91 57.01
C SER A 58 37.47 34.40 57.45
N PRO A 59 38.59 33.62 57.52
CA PRO A 59 39.47 33.13 56.42
C PRO A 59 39.93 31.62 56.51
N LEU A 60 40.45 31.10 55.38
CA LEU A 60 41.53 30.11 55.09
C LEU A 60 41.78 28.84 55.94
N ALA A 61 41.84 27.67 55.26
CA ALA A 61 42.90 26.65 55.45
C ALA A 61 42.99 25.66 54.26
N ASP A 62 44.15 25.63 53.61
CA ASP A 62 44.63 24.62 52.64
C ASP A 62 44.97 23.28 53.33
N VAL A 63 44.65 22.14 52.69
CA VAL A 63 45.46 20.91 52.79
C VAL A 63 45.43 20.15 51.46
N ALA A 64 46.57 20.17 50.78
CA ALA A 64 46.91 19.31 49.66
C ALA A 64 47.09 17.84 50.11
N ARG A 65 46.74 16.87 49.25
CA ARG A 65 47.34 15.52 49.27
C ARG A 65 47.63 15.01 47.85
N PRO A 66 48.74 14.28 47.64
CA PRO A 66 49.28 14.01 46.32
C PRO A 66 48.85 12.65 45.75
N LEU A 67 48.91 12.56 44.42
CA LEU A 67 48.92 11.33 43.63
C LEU A 67 50.22 10.54 43.91
N THR A 68 50.14 9.22 44.07
CA THR A 68 51.20 8.27 43.66
C THR A 68 50.67 6.83 43.65
N ASP A 69 50.66 6.24 42.45
CA ASP A 69 51.14 4.91 42.06
C ASP A 69 50.81 3.65 42.89
N VAL A 70 50.13 2.67 42.26
CA VAL A 70 50.75 1.37 41.88
C VAL A 70 50.02 0.80 40.66
N ALA A 71 50.75 0.67 39.55
CA ALA A 71 50.36 -0.13 38.40
C ALA A 71 50.41 -1.64 38.72
N ARG A 72 49.39 -2.41 38.33
CA ARG A 72 49.53 -3.82 37.88
C ARG A 72 48.47 -4.18 36.82
N PRO A 73 48.80 -5.07 35.86
CA PRO A 73 48.14 -5.14 34.56
C PRO A 73 46.98 -6.15 34.58
N LEU A 74 45.85 -5.79 33.97
CA LEU A 74 44.77 -6.74 33.67
C LEU A 74 44.98 -7.28 32.25
N THR A 75 45.56 -8.47 32.18
CA THR A 75 45.43 -9.37 31.02
C THR A 75 44.28 -10.33 31.31
N ASP A 76 43.44 -10.54 30.28
CA ASP A 76 42.48 -11.64 30.11
C ASP A 76 41.58 -12.01 31.30
N VAL A 77 40.31 -11.60 31.25
CA VAL A 77 39.14 -12.48 30.98
C VAL A 77 38.00 -11.60 30.45
N ALA A 78 37.32 -12.06 29.39
CA ALA A 78 36.16 -11.48 28.71
C ALA A 78 35.20 -10.59 29.54
N PRO A 79 34.71 -9.45 29.00
CA PRO A 79 33.49 -8.81 29.51
C PRO A 79 32.30 -9.52 28.87
N THR A 80 31.98 -10.71 29.35
CA THR A 80 30.66 -11.30 29.15
C THR A 80 30.09 -11.45 30.54
N ILE A 81 28.89 -10.91 30.79
CA ILE A 81 28.05 -11.03 32.00
C ILE A 81 27.97 -9.77 32.92
N ALA A 82 28.69 -8.66 32.69
CA ALA A 82 28.61 -7.49 33.58
C ALA A 82 27.63 -6.36 33.17
N ASP A 83 27.18 -6.28 31.92
CA ASP A 83 26.39 -5.11 31.44
C ASP A 83 24.86 -5.25 31.59
N THR A 84 24.34 -6.39 32.05
CA THR A 84 22.88 -6.67 32.03
C THR A 84 22.07 -6.10 33.19
N VAL A 85 22.62 -5.22 34.04
CA VAL A 85 21.96 -4.81 35.32
C VAL A 85 21.65 -3.30 35.40
N GLY A 86 21.89 -2.53 34.34
CA GLY A 86 21.62 -1.08 34.34
C GLY A 86 21.17 -0.48 33.01
N GLU A 87 20.58 -1.28 32.12
CA GLU A 87 20.11 -0.76 30.83
C GLU A 87 18.88 0.12 31.01
N LEU A 88 18.90 1.33 30.41
CA LEU A 88 17.70 2.16 30.29
C LEU A 88 16.61 1.34 29.60
N SER A 89 15.45 1.23 30.25
CA SER A 89 14.33 0.46 29.69
C SER A 89 13.83 1.11 28.41
N LEU A 90 13.29 0.32 27.46
CA LEU A 90 12.75 0.89 26.22
C LEU A 90 11.65 1.93 26.47
N GLU A 91 10.97 1.86 27.62
CA GLU A 91 9.97 2.83 28.06
C GLU A 91 10.59 4.23 28.29
N GLU A 92 11.81 4.32 28.79
CA GLU A 92 12.53 5.58 29.01
C GLU A 92 12.91 6.27 27.69
N LEU A 93 13.11 5.48 26.62
CA LEU A 93 13.31 5.98 25.25
C LEU A 93 11.99 6.34 24.55
N GLY A 94 10.84 6.20 25.23
CA GLY A 94 9.51 6.40 24.64
C GLY A 94 9.12 5.32 23.63
N LEU A 95 9.76 4.15 23.69
CA LEU A 95 9.46 2.96 22.90
C LEU A 95 8.56 2.00 23.73
N GLY A 96 7.91 1.02 23.09
CA GLY A 96 7.13 0.01 23.81
C GLY A 96 5.64 0.27 24.05
N ALA A 97 5.04 1.29 23.42
CA ALA A 97 3.60 1.56 23.50
C ALA A 97 2.73 0.34 23.07
N SER A 98 1.51 0.20 23.58
CA SER A 98 0.56 -0.93 23.31
C SER A 98 0.07 -1.07 21.85
N THR A 99 0.75 -0.43 20.91
CA THR A 99 0.61 -0.61 19.47
C THR A 99 1.30 -1.91 19.01
N PRO A 100 0.97 -2.46 17.82
CA PRO A 100 1.68 -3.63 17.28
C PRO A 100 3.19 -3.44 17.20
N VAL A 101 3.64 -2.20 16.96
CA VAL A 101 5.06 -1.84 16.93
C VAL A 101 5.71 -1.98 18.31
N GLY A 102 5.09 -1.41 19.35
CA GLY A 102 5.67 -1.49 20.70
C GLY A 102 5.54 -2.88 21.32
N LEU A 103 4.52 -3.67 20.96
CA LEU A 103 4.47 -5.09 21.34
C LEU A 103 5.71 -5.84 20.83
N ILE A 104 6.11 -5.62 19.57
CA ILE A 104 7.33 -6.22 19.03
C ILE A 104 8.56 -5.73 19.82
N GLN A 105 8.65 -4.44 20.13
CA GLN A 105 9.76 -3.89 20.92
C GLN A 105 9.86 -4.57 22.30
N ASN A 106 8.74 -4.69 23.02
CA ASN A 106 8.70 -5.31 24.35
C ASN A 106 9.03 -6.81 24.29
N VAL A 107 8.57 -7.52 23.25
CA VAL A 107 8.94 -8.92 23.04
C VAL A 107 10.44 -9.06 22.76
N LEU A 108 11.03 -8.19 21.94
CA LEU A 108 12.46 -8.22 21.64
C LEU A 108 13.31 -7.90 22.88
N GLU A 109 12.92 -6.89 23.66
CA GLU A 109 13.54 -6.56 24.95
C GLU A 109 13.42 -7.72 25.94
N SER A 110 12.23 -8.32 26.06
CA SER A 110 12.03 -9.49 26.92
C SER A 110 12.91 -10.67 26.50
N LEU A 111 13.05 -10.93 25.20
CA LEU A 111 13.97 -11.96 24.69
C LEU A 111 15.45 -11.62 24.93
N HIS A 112 15.82 -10.34 24.84
CA HIS A 112 17.18 -9.87 25.12
C HIS A 112 17.52 -10.03 26.62
N VAL A 113 16.69 -9.47 27.50
CA VAL A 113 16.92 -9.42 28.95
C VAL A 113 16.68 -10.76 29.62
N SER A 114 15.57 -11.45 29.31
CA SER A 114 15.18 -12.67 30.04
C SER A 114 15.98 -13.90 29.62
N LEU A 115 16.37 -13.99 28.35
CA LEU A 115 17.14 -15.12 27.82
C LEU A 115 18.64 -14.80 27.67
N GLY A 116 19.06 -13.57 27.96
CA GLY A 116 20.45 -13.12 27.78
C GLY A 116 20.92 -13.16 26.33
N LEU A 117 19.99 -13.09 25.36
CA LEU A 117 20.33 -13.18 23.94
C LEU A 117 20.92 -11.85 23.46
N PRO A 118 21.99 -11.82 22.66
CA PRO A 118 22.40 -10.60 21.98
C PRO A 118 21.28 -10.06 21.08
N TRP A 119 21.27 -8.77 20.79
CA TRP A 119 20.18 -8.14 20.03
C TRP A 119 19.89 -8.79 18.67
N TRP A 120 20.91 -9.20 17.93
CA TRP A 120 20.70 -9.96 16.68
C TRP A 120 19.95 -11.28 16.94
N GLY A 121 20.28 -11.97 18.03
CA GLY A 121 19.64 -13.22 18.45
C GLY A 121 18.21 -13.01 18.92
N ALA A 122 17.94 -11.94 19.68
CA ALA A 122 16.60 -11.56 20.09
C ALA A 122 15.71 -11.26 18.88
N ILE A 123 16.22 -10.54 17.88
CA ILE A 123 15.53 -10.28 16.60
C ILE A 123 15.23 -11.59 15.88
N MET A 124 16.21 -12.50 15.79
CA MET A 124 16.01 -13.80 15.16
C MET A 124 14.93 -14.63 15.86
N ALA A 125 15.03 -14.76 17.18
CA ALA A 125 14.10 -15.53 18.01
C ALA A 125 12.68 -14.95 17.94
N GLY A 126 12.53 -13.63 18.07
CA GLY A 126 11.24 -12.95 17.97
C GLY A 126 10.60 -13.12 16.59
N THR A 127 11.42 -13.09 15.52
CA THR A 127 10.95 -13.38 14.17
C THR A 127 10.43 -14.81 14.05
N VAL A 128 11.21 -15.79 14.49
CA VAL A 128 10.84 -17.22 14.43
C VAL A 128 9.56 -17.48 15.25
N LEU A 129 9.45 -16.89 16.44
CA LEU A 129 8.27 -17.01 17.30
C LEU A 129 6.99 -16.56 16.56
N VAL A 130 7.00 -15.35 16.00
CA VAL A 130 5.85 -14.82 15.26
C VAL A 130 5.57 -15.66 14.01
N ARG A 131 6.60 -16.10 13.29
CA ARG A 131 6.45 -16.97 12.12
C ARG A 131 5.81 -18.31 12.48
N CYS A 132 6.19 -18.92 13.59
CA CYS A 132 5.56 -20.14 14.10
C CYS A 132 4.09 -19.93 14.48
N MET A 133 3.75 -18.80 15.11
CA MET A 133 2.35 -18.46 15.44
C MET A 133 1.47 -18.30 14.19
N VAL A 134 2.01 -17.71 13.12
CA VAL A 134 1.27 -17.46 11.88
C VAL A 134 1.28 -18.67 10.93
N PHE A 135 2.20 -19.63 11.12
CA PHE A 135 2.35 -20.80 10.26
C PHE A 135 1.04 -21.59 10.01
N PRO A 136 0.18 -21.89 11.01
CA PRO A 136 -1.09 -22.58 10.76
C PRO A 136 -2.03 -21.81 9.82
N LEU A 137 -2.03 -20.48 9.90
CA LEU A 137 -2.79 -19.62 8.99
C LEU A 137 -2.22 -19.72 7.57
N ILE A 138 -0.90 -19.72 7.42
CA ILE A 138 -0.24 -19.83 6.12
C ILE A 138 -0.59 -21.17 5.45
N VAL A 139 -0.59 -22.27 6.21
CA VAL A 139 -1.01 -23.60 5.71
C VAL A 139 -2.46 -23.58 5.21
N LYS A 140 -3.37 -22.94 5.96
CA LYS A 140 -4.77 -22.75 5.51
C LYS A 140 -4.83 -21.94 4.21
N GLY A 141 -4.10 -20.83 4.14
CA GLY A 141 -4.04 -20.00 2.93
C GLY A 141 -3.50 -20.74 1.72
N GLN A 142 -2.46 -21.56 1.89
CA GLN A 142 -1.93 -22.40 0.81
C GLN A 142 -2.93 -23.44 0.32
N ARG A 143 -3.69 -24.06 1.23
CA ARG A 143 -4.76 -24.99 0.86
C ARG A 143 -5.79 -24.32 -0.05
N GLU A 144 -6.27 -23.14 0.33
CA GLU A 144 -7.24 -22.38 -0.45
C GLU A 144 -6.64 -21.92 -1.79
N ALA A 145 -5.36 -21.56 -1.82
CA ALA A 145 -4.66 -21.19 -3.05
C ALA A 145 -4.55 -22.35 -4.05
N VAL A 146 -4.22 -23.56 -3.58
CA VAL A 146 -4.18 -24.75 -4.44
C VAL A 146 -5.57 -25.14 -4.92
N LYS A 147 -6.57 -25.11 -4.02
CA LYS A 147 -7.98 -25.35 -4.38
C LYS A 147 -8.44 -24.39 -5.48
N LEU A 148 -8.17 -23.10 -5.31
CA LEU A 148 -8.45 -22.08 -6.31
C LEU A 148 -7.74 -22.39 -7.63
N ASN A 149 -6.45 -22.73 -7.60
CA ASN A 149 -5.69 -23.05 -8.80
C ASN A 149 -6.32 -24.20 -9.60
N ASN A 150 -6.78 -25.26 -8.93
CA ASN A 150 -7.43 -26.40 -9.59
C ASN A 150 -8.77 -26.04 -10.28
N HIS A 151 -9.45 -24.98 -9.81
CA HIS A 151 -10.69 -24.49 -10.40
C HIS A 151 -10.49 -23.31 -11.37
N MET A 152 -9.26 -22.81 -11.53
CA MET A 152 -8.98 -21.63 -12.36
C MET A 152 -9.41 -21.76 -13.82
N PRO A 153 -9.28 -22.91 -14.50
CA PRO A 153 -9.74 -23.02 -15.89
C PRO A 153 -11.22 -22.69 -16.05
N GLN A 154 -12.07 -23.23 -15.18
CA GLN A 154 -13.52 -23.01 -15.28
C GLN A 154 -13.92 -21.63 -14.79
N ILE A 155 -13.21 -21.09 -13.79
CA ILE A 155 -13.38 -19.70 -13.38
C ILE A 155 -13.01 -18.77 -14.54
N ASN A 156 -11.92 -19.05 -15.28
CA ASN A 156 -11.49 -18.24 -16.42
C ASN A 156 -12.49 -18.34 -17.59
N GLU A 157 -13.04 -19.53 -17.85
CA GLU A 157 -14.07 -19.73 -18.87
C GLU A 157 -15.34 -18.93 -18.55
N LEU A 158 -15.88 -19.08 -17.33
CA LEU A 158 -17.07 -18.36 -16.87
C LEU A 158 -16.83 -16.83 -16.84
N THR A 159 -15.63 -16.40 -16.44
CA THR A 159 -15.21 -14.99 -16.50
C THR A 159 -15.14 -14.51 -17.95
N GLY A 160 -14.70 -15.36 -18.88
CA GLY A 160 -14.69 -15.10 -20.32
C GLY A 160 -16.09 -14.84 -20.86
N ARG A 161 -17.04 -15.75 -20.58
CA ARG A 161 -18.46 -15.59 -20.98
C ARG A 161 -19.08 -14.32 -20.39
N MET A 162 -18.79 -14.02 -19.11
CA MET A 162 -19.24 -12.78 -18.47
C MET A 162 -18.68 -11.54 -19.16
N ASN A 163 -17.40 -11.53 -19.54
CA ASN A 163 -16.78 -10.41 -20.23
C ASN A 163 -17.34 -10.24 -21.66
N GLU A 164 -17.59 -11.34 -22.37
CA GLU A 164 -18.21 -11.32 -23.70
C GLU A 164 -19.64 -10.76 -23.64
N ALA A 165 -20.45 -11.23 -22.70
CA ALA A 165 -21.78 -10.69 -22.45
C ALA A 165 -21.75 -9.19 -22.09
N LYS A 166 -20.76 -8.76 -21.28
CA LYS A 166 -20.54 -7.34 -20.97
C LYS A 166 -20.21 -6.53 -22.23
N SER A 167 -19.35 -7.05 -23.10
CA SER A 167 -18.97 -6.41 -24.35
C SER A 167 -20.10 -6.35 -25.39
N SER A 168 -21.00 -7.34 -25.39
CA SER A 168 -22.18 -7.36 -26.26
C SER A 168 -23.24 -6.32 -25.88
N GLY A 169 -23.16 -5.74 -24.67
CA GLY A 169 -24.16 -4.81 -24.13
C GLY A 169 -25.44 -5.49 -23.63
N ASN A 170 -25.55 -6.82 -23.71
CA ASN A 170 -26.70 -7.57 -23.23
C ASN A 170 -26.69 -7.70 -21.69
N LYS A 171 -27.44 -6.83 -21.01
CA LYS A 171 -27.55 -6.81 -19.55
C LYS A 171 -28.08 -8.13 -18.96
N PHE A 172 -28.99 -8.81 -19.66
CA PHE A 172 -29.58 -10.06 -19.19
C PHE A 172 -28.55 -11.19 -19.21
N GLU A 173 -27.84 -11.36 -20.32
CA GLU A 173 -26.76 -12.35 -20.42
C GLU A 173 -25.62 -12.07 -19.46
N PHE A 174 -25.27 -10.80 -19.25
CA PHE A 174 -24.27 -10.43 -18.24
C PHE A 174 -24.71 -10.86 -16.83
N SER A 175 -25.96 -10.56 -16.45
CA SER A 175 -26.51 -10.93 -15.15
C SER A 175 -26.53 -12.46 -14.95
N LYS A 176 -26.92 -13.20 -16.00
CA LYS A 176 -26.92 -14.67 -16.01
C LYS A 176 -25.50 -15.23 -15.86
N ALA A 177 -24.56 -14.79 -16.70
CA ALA A 177 -23.17 -15.25 -16.64
C ALA A 177 -22.48 -14.91 -15.30
N TYR A 178 -22.78 -13.75 -14.72
CA TYR A 178 -22.32 -13.38 -13.39
C TYR A 178 -22.90 -14.31 -12.31
N THR A 179 -24.19 -14.62 -12.39
CA THR A 179 -24.86 -15.54 -11.46
C THR A 179 -24.27 -16.95 -11.58
N ASP A 180 -24.03 -17.45 -12.80
CA ASP A 180 -23.42 -18.75 -13.05
C ASP A 180 -22.00 -18.84 -12.43
N LEU A 181 -21.19 -17.78 -12.58
CA LEU A 181 -19.87 -17.69 -11.94
C LEU A 181 -19.97 -17.75 -10.41
N MET A 182 -20.89 -16.99 -9.81
CA MET A 182 -21.10 -16.96 -8.36
C MET A 182 -21.62 -18.32 -7.84
N LEU A 183 -22.55 -18.95 -8.55
CA LEU A 183 -23.07 -20.27 -8.23
C LEU A 183 -21.98 -21.34 -8.31
N TYR A 184 -21.12 -21.28 -9.33
CA TYR A 184 -19.97 -22.18 -9.45
C TYR A 184 -19.01 -22.03 -8.27
N GLN A 185 -18.61 -20.80 -7.94
CA GLN A 185 -17.75 -20.51 -6.80
C GLN A 185 -18.35 -20.99 -5.48
N LYS A 186 -19.66 -20.78 -5.27
CA LYS A 186 -20.38 -21.24 -4.07
C LYS A 186 -20.47 -22.77 -4.02
N LYS A 187 -20.80 -23.43 -5.15
CA LYS A 187 -20.93 -24.89 -5.25
C LYS A 187 -19.61 -25.61 -4.96
N HIS A 188 -18.50 -25.06 -5.42
CA HIS A 188 -17.16 -25.63 -5.19
C HIS A 188 -16.45 -25.04 -3.95
N ASP A 189 -17.10 -24.11 -3.22
CA ASP A 189 -16.55 -23.37 -2.08
C ASP A 189 -15.16 -22.76 -2.41
N VAL A 190 -15.05 -22.14 -3.58
CA VAL A 190 -13.83 -21.49 -4.05
C VAL A 190 -14.00 -19.99 -3.93
N ASN A 191 -13.24 -19.36 -3.04
CA ASN A 191 -13.24 -17.91 -2.88
C ASN A 191 -11.85 -17.34 -3.20
N PRO A 192 -11.71 -16.51 -4.26
CA PRO A 192 -10.45 -15.86 -4.60
C PRO A 192 -9.82 -15.08 -3.44
N LEU A 193 -10.64 -14.48 -2.56
CA LEU A 193 -10.18 -13.66 -1.44
C LEU A 193 -9.45 -14.47 -0.36
N ARG A 194 -9.78 -15.76 -0.20
CA ARG A 194 -9.11 -16.62 0.81
C ARG A 194 -7.63 -16.83 0.48
N GLY A 195 -7.26 -16.81 -0.81
CA GLY A 195 -5.86 -16.87 -1.24
C GLY A 195 -5.06 -15.60 -0.89
N PHE A 196 -5.73 -14.45 -0.77
CA PHE A 196 -5.10 -13.17 -0.39
C PHE A 196 -4.94 -12.98 1.13
N LEU A 197 -5.47 -13.91 1.94
CA LEU A 197 -5.40 -13.82 3.40
C LEU A 197 -3.96 -13.83 3.93
N VAL A 198 -3.05 -14.57 3.28
CA VAL A 198 -1.66 -14.69 3.72
C VAL A 198 -0.91 -13.36 3.57
N PRO A 199 -0.87 -12.71 2.39
CA PRO A 199 -0.30 -11.37 2.27
C PRO A 199 -0.95 -10.34 3.20
N LEU A 200 -2.27 -10.42 3.41
CA LEU A 200 -3.01 -9.47 4.24
C LEU A 200 -2.59 -9.53 5.72
N VAL A 201 -2.22 -10.70 6.23
CA VAL A 201 -1.70 -10.86 7.59
C VAL A 201 -0.19 -10.59 7.66
N GLN A 202 0.56 -10.97 6.62
CA GLN A 202 2.01 -10.76 6.59
C GLN A 202 2.40 -9.29 6.50
N ALA A 203 1.70 -8.48 5.72
CA ALA A 203 2.07 -7.08 5.52
C ALA A 203 2.03 -6.25 6.82
N PRO A 204 0.98 -6.30 7.67
CA PRO A 204 0.98 -5.62 8.97
C PRO A 204 2.10 -6.09 9.91
N ILE A 205 2.40 -7.39 9.93
CA ILE A 205 3.50 -7.93 10.76
C ILE A 205 4.84 -7.38 10.26
N PHE A 206 5.07 -7.44 8.96
CA PHE A 206 6.26 -6.89 8.33
C PHE A 206 6.43 -5.39 8.64
N ILE A 207 5.37 -4.60 8.44
CA ILE A 207 5.38 -3.16 8.75
C ILE A 207 5.67 -2.93 10.24
N SER A 208 5.10 -3.74 11.13
CA SER A 208 5.30 -3.61 12.57
C SER A 208 6.75 -3.85 12.98
N PHE A 209 7.36 -4.95 12.51
CA PHE A 209 8.79 -5.23 12.72
C PHE A 209 9.68 -4.16 12.10
N PHE A 210 9.39 -3.76 10.86
CA PHE A 210 10.15 -2.73 10.16
C PHE A 210 10.16 -1.42 10.95
N VAL A 211 8.99 -0.92 11.36
CA VAL A 211 8.89 0.33 12.12
C VAL A 211 9.51 0.18 13.50
N ALA A 212 9.35 -0.96 14.18
CA ALA A 212 9.93 -1.21 15.51
C ALA A 212 11.46 -1.12 15.46
N LEU A 213 12.08 -1.90 14.58
CA LEU A 213 13.54 -1.95 14.43
C LEU A 213 14.11 -0.64 13.90
N ARG A 214 13.38 0.01 12.98
CA ARG A 214 13.74 1.34 12.48
C ARG A 214 13.75 2.38 13.61
N LYS A 215 12.75 2.37 14.50
CA LYS A 215 12.70 3.28 15.66
C LYS A 215 13.83 3.00 16.64
N MET A 216 14.09 1.73 16.96
CA MET A 216 15.18 1.33 17.87
C MET A 216 16.57 1.64 17.30
N ALA A 217 16.72 1.68 15.98
CA ALA A 217 17.96 2.08 15.34
C ALA A 217 18.15 3.60 15.29
N TYR A 218 17.10 4.37 14.97
CA TYR A 218 17.22 5.84 14.85
C TYR A 218 17.10 6.59 16.18
N LEU A 219 16.45 6.00 17.20
CA LEU A 219 16.64 6.35 18.61
C LEU A 219 17.53 5.24 19.17
N PRO A 220 18.86 5.34 18.97
CA PRO A 220 19.74 4.21 19.14
C PRO A 220 19.67 3.71 20.57
N VAL A 221 19.16 2.49 20.72
CA VAL A 221 19.28 1.74 21.97
C VAL A 221 20.78 1.48 22.16
N PRO A 222 21.42 1.98 23.23
CA PRO A 222 22.87 1.87 23.38
C PRO A 222 23.40 0.44 23.26
N SER A 223 22.70 -0.53 23.83
CA SER A 223 23.08 -1.95 23.76
C SER A 223 22.99 -2.55 22.35
N MET A 224 22.27 -1.92 21.40
CA MET A 224 22.26 -2.34 19.99
C MET A 224 23.50 -1.92 19.20
N GLN A 225 24.27 -0.94 19.68
CA GLN A 225 25.46 -0.45 18.99
C GLN A 225 26.68 -1.39 19.15
N SER A 226 26.70 -2.17 20.24
CA SER A 226 27.75 -3.15 20.54
C SER A 226 27.26 -4.60 20.43
N GLY A 227 25.96 -4.84 20.29
CA GLY A 227 25.33 -6.16 20.36
C GLY A 227 25.31 -6.97 19.06
N GLY A 228 26.19 -6.70 18.10
CA GLY A 228 26.26 -7.33 16.77
C GLY A 228 26.98 -8.69 16.70
N LEU A 229 27.21 -9.17 15.46
CA LEU A 229 27.84 -10.44 15.16
C LEU A 229 28.86 -10.30 14.02
N TRP A 230 30.06 -10.86 14.22
CA TRP A 230 31.12 -11.01 13.20
C TRP A 230 31.49 -9.70 12.47
N TRP A 231 30.91 -9.45 11.29
CA TRP A 231 31.26 -8.32 10.42
C TRP A 231 30.38 -7.08 10.63
N PHE A 232 29.32 -7.19 11.43
CA PHE A 232 28.49 -6.06 11.84
C PHE A 232 28.41 -6.03 13.37
N THR A 233 29.04 -5.05 14.02
CA THR A 233 28.99 -4.88 15.48
C THR A 233 27.83 -3.99 15.91
N ASP A 234 27.52 -3.00 15.10
CA ASP A 234 26.46 -2.03 15.35
C ASP A 234 25.23 -2.35 14.48
N LEU A 235 24.10 -2.67 15.12
CA LEU A 235 22.84 -2.97 14.44
C LEU A 235 22.09 -1.71 13.97
N THR A 236 22.45 -0.54 14.48
CA THR A 236 21.76 0.73 14.24
C THR A 236 22.21 1.43 12.96
N VAL A 237 23.41 1.09 12.47
CA VAL A 237 23.99 1.63 11.23
C VAL A 237 23.79 0.68 10.04
N ALA A 238 24.00 1.20 8.83
CA ALA A 238 23.99 0.40 7.61
C ALA A 238 25.15 -0.60 7.59
N ASP A 239 24.95 -1.75 6.94
CA ASP A 239 25.98 -2.80 6.80
C ASP A 239 27.20 -2.23 6.03
N PRO A 240 28.40 -2.13 6.65
CA PRO A 240 29.58 -1.56 6.01
C PRO A 240 30.05 -2.33 4.77
N TYR A 241 29.73 -3.62 4.67
CA TYR A 241 30.17 -4.52 3.60
C TYR A 241 29.05 -4.89 2.62
N PHE A 242 27.83 -4.38 2.85
CA PHE A 242 26.63 -4.68 2.05
C PHE A 242 26.28 -6.17 1.91
N ILE A 243 26.82 -7.03 2.78
CA ILE A 243 26.62 -8.49 2.74
C ILE A 243 25.16 -8.82 3.01
N LEU A 244 24.57 -8.21 4.04
CA LEU A 244 23.18 -8.46 4.44
C LEU A 244 22.16 -7.95 3.40
N PRO A 245 22.22 -6.71 2.88
CA PRO A 245 21.35 -6.26 1.81
C PRO A 245 21.38 -7.16 0.57
N LEU A 246 22.57 -7.57 0.11
CA LEU A 246 22.71 -8.46 -1.05
C LEU A 246 22.13 -9.84 -0.79
N THR A 247 22.40 -10.41 0.38
CA THR A 247 21.91 -11.75 0.73
C THR A 247 20.40 -11.74 0.96
N VAL A 248 19.83 -10.68 1.53
CA VAL A 248 18.37 -10.50 1.65
C VAL A 248 17.73 -10.41 0.27
N THR A 249 18.31 -9.65 -0.67
CA THR A 249 17.80 -9.57 -2.04
C THR A 249 17.88 -10.93 -2.75
N CYS A 250 18.99 -11.66 -2.61
CA CYS A 250 19.16 -13.00 -3.16
C CYS A 250 18.14 -14.00 -2.59
N THR A 251 17.98 -14.04 -1.27
CA THR A 251 17.01 -14.92 -0.62
C THR A 251 15.57 -14.56 -0.96
N MET A 252 15.24 -13.26 -1.07
CA MET A 252 13.91 -12.82 -1.51
C MET A 252 13.63 -13.24 -2.96
N TRP A 253 14.64 -13.15 -3.84
CA TRP A 253 14.55 -13.67 -5.20
C TRP A 253 14.34 -15.19 -5.23
N ALA A 254 15.07 -15.95 -4.42
CA ALA A 254 14.90 -17.39 -4.28
C ALA A 254 13.50 -17.78 -3.77
N ILE A 255 12.95 -17.04 -2.80
CA ILE A 255 11.58 -17.26 -2.30
C ILE A 255 10.56 -17.04 -3.41
N LEU A 256 10.73 -16.03 -4.26
CA LEU A 256 9.82 -15.78 -5.37
C LEU A 256 9.89 -16.89 -6.41
N GLU A 257 11.09 -17.36 -6.75
CA GLU A 257 11.27 -18.44 -7.72
C GLU A 257 10.70 -19.76 -7.20
N LEU A 258 11.03 -20.12 -5.96
CA LEU A 258 10.55 -21.33 -5.31
C LEU A 258 9.07 -21.22 -4.91
N GLY A 259 8.57 -20.04 -4.57
CA GLY A 259 7.18 -19.81 -4.21
C GLY A 259 6.23 -19.77 -5.40
N ALA A 260 6.71 -19.30 -6.58
CA ALA A 260 5.91 -19.20 -7.80
C ALA A 260 5.35 -20.55 -8.27
N GLU A 261 6.03 -21.67 -7.97
CA GLU A 261 5.52 -23.01 -8.29
C GLU A 261 4.26 -23.39 -7.48
N SER A 262 4.06 -22.76 -6.32
CA SER A 262 2.87 -22.94 -5.48
C SER A 262 1.68 -22.08 -5.92
N GLY A 263 1.93 -21.13 -6.83
CA GLY A 263 0.94 -20.17 -7.31
C GLY A 263 0.17 -20.62 -8.56
N VAL A 264 -0.86 -19.84 -8.89
CA VAL A 264 -1.73 -20.07 -10.04
C VAL A 264 -0.96 -19.88 -11.34
N ASP A 265 -0.98 -20.86 -12.24
CA ASP A 265 -0.42 -20.71 -13.59
C ASP A 265 -1.47 -20.08 -14.51
N ASN A 266 -1.41 -18.76 -14.66
CA ASN A 266 -2.21 -17.98 -15.61
C ASN A 266 -1.26 -17.24 -16.58
N PRO A 267 -1.51 -17.22 -17.90
CA PRO A 267 -0.68 -16.47 -18.85
C PRO A 267 -0.57 -14.97 -18.53
N ASN A 268 -1.60 -14.33 -17.97
CA ASN A 268 -1.53 -12.95 -17.48
C ASN A 268 -0.58 -12.78 -16.28
N LEU A 269 -0.29 -13.87 -15.57
CA LEU A 269 0.69 -13.91 -14.51
C LEU A 269 2.13 -13.97 -15.02
N ARG A 270 2.41 -14.18 -16.31
CA ARG A 270 3.81 -14.18 -16.82
C ARG A 270 4.45 -12.80 -16.67
N VAL A 271 3.77 -11.73 -17.08
CA VAL A 271 4.25 -10.36 -16.87
C VAL A 271 4.38 -10.06 -15.39
N MET A 272 3.39 -10.47 -14.59
CA MET A 272 3.41 -10.28 -13.14
C MET A 272 4.59 -11.02 -12.48
N LYS A 273 4.89 -12.26 -12.91
CA LYS A 273 6.05 -13.06 -12.49
C LYS A 273 7.35 -12.33 -12.85
N THR A 274 7.47 -11.79 -14.06
CA THR A 274 8.65 -10.99 -14.46
C THR A 274 8.82 -9.73 -13.61
N VAL A 275 7.74 -8.97 -13.38
CA VAL A 275 7.79 -7.78 -12.51
C VAL A 275 8.21 -8.14 -11.10
N PHE A 276 7.62 -9.18 -10.51
CA PHE A 276 8.01 -9.65 -9.18
C PHE A 276 9.46 -10.14 -9.13
N ARG A 277 9.97 -10.76 -10.20
CA ARG A 277 11.37 -11.20 -10.27
C ARG A 277 12.36 -10.04 -10.22
N ILE A 278 12.03 -8.92 -10.86
CA ILE A 278 12.89 -7.72 -10.92
C ILE A 278 12.75 -6.86 -9.65
N MET A 279 11.60 -6.94 -8.97
CA MET A 279 11.26 -6.09 -7.82
C MET A 279 12.31 -6.10 -6.69
N PRO A 280 12.85 -7.24 -6.20
CA PRO A 280 13.89 -7.24 -5.18
C PRO A 280 15.14 -6.44 -5.58
N LEU A 281 15.57 -6.54 -6.84
CA LEU A 281 16.73 -5.80 -7.34
C LEU A 281 16.42 -4.30 -7.47
N ALA A 282 15.19 -3.95 -7.90
CA ALA A 282 14.78 -2.56 -8.03
C ALA A 282 14.67 -1.84 -6.67
N ILE A 283 14.32 -2.56 -5.59
CA ILE A 283 14.19 -1.99 -4.23
C ILE A 283 15.55 -1.83 -3.55
N LEU A 284 16.55 -2.65 -3.89
CA LEU A 284 17.87 -2.65 -3.27
C LEU A 284 18.52 -1.25 -3.11
N PRO A 285 18.64 -0.37 -4.13
CA PRO A 285 19.26 0.94 -3.96
C PRO A 285 18.53 1.85 -2.96
N PHE A 286 17.23 1.64 -2.75
CA PHE A 286 16.45 2.40 -1.78
C PHE A 286 16.63 1.88 -0.35
N THR A 287 16.93 0.58 -0.19
CA THR A 287 17.04 -0.06 1.14
C THR A 287 18.47 -0.24 1.60
N ILE A 288 19.48 -0.13 0.73
CA ILE A 288 20.88 -0.48 1.02
C ILE A 288 21.47 0.28 2.23
N ASN A 289 20.99 1.50 2.50
CA ASN A 289 21.43 2.34 3.62
C ASN A 289 20.59 2.15 4.90
N PHE A 290 19.70 1.18 4.94
CA PHE A 290 18.90 0.93 6.14
C PHE A 290 19.71 0.23 7.23
N PRO A 291 19.35 0.46 8.52
CA PRO A 291 19.99 -0.19 9.66
C PRO A 291 20.07 -1.72 9.53
N THR A 292 21.20 -2.27 9.97
CA THR A 292 21.50 -3.70 9.96
C THR A 292 20.46 -4.54 10.74
N ALA A 293 19.86 -3.98 11.80
CA ALA A 293 18.75 -4.60 12.53
C ALA A 293 17.59 -5.04 11.61
N ILE A 294 17.22 -4.18 10.66
CA ILE A 294 16.11 -4.42 9.72
C ILE A 294 16.47 -5.58 8.78
N PHE A 295 17.71 -5.61 8.28
CA PHE A 295 18.18 -6.69 7.42
C PHE A 295 18.35 -8.02 8.16
N THR A 296 18.73 -8.00 9.44
CA THR A 296 18.78 -9.20 10.30
C THR A 296 17.40 -9.84 10.43
N TYR A 297 16.37 -9.02 10.68
CA TYR A 297 14.98 -9.46 10.64
C TYR A 297 14.61 -10.03 9.25
N TRP A 298 14.84 -9.27 8.19
CA TRP A 298 14.47 -9.68 6.83
C TRP A 298 15.09 -11.01 6.43
N MET A 299 16.40 -11.17 6.70
CA MET A 299 17.16 -12.38 6.46
C MET A 299 16.54 -13.58 7.15
N THR A 300 16.30 -13.46 8.46
CA THR A 300 15.74 -14.56 9.26
C THR A 300 14.35 -14.93 8.78
N SER A 301 13.54 -13.91 8.46
CA SER A 301 12.21 -14.13 7.93
C SER A 301 12.26 -14.79 6.54
N ASN A 302 13.24 -14.44 5.69
CA ASN A 302 13.43 -15.07 4.39
C ASN A 302 13.88 -16.53 4.52
N LEU A 303 14.86 -16.82 5.38
CA LEU A 303 15.31 -18.17 5.66
C LEU A 303 14.18 -19.05 6.20
N PHE A 304 13.36 -18.52 7.13
CA PHE A 304 12.17 -19.22 7.59
C PHE A 304 11.20 -19.49 6.44
N SER A 305 10.96 -18.51 5.55
CA SER A 305 10.10 -18.70 4.38
C SER A 305 10.63 -19.78 3.42
N LEU A 306 11.94 -19.82 3.17
CA LEU A 306 12.58 -20.85 2.35
C LEU A 306 12.45 -22.23 2.99
N ALA A 307 12.75 -22.34 4.29
CA ALA A 307 12.58 -23.58 5.05
C ALA A 307 11.11 -24.04 5.03
N GLN A 308 10.17 -23.12 5.22
CA GLN A 308 8.74 -23.37 5.13
C GLN A 308 8.32 -23.88 3.75
N VAL A 309 8.80 -23.23 2.68
CA VAL A 309 8.51 -23.66 1.29
C VAL A 309 9.08 -25.05 1.03
N GLY A 310 10.31 -25.34 1.49
CA GLY A 310 10.90 -26.68 1.43
C GLY A 310 10.07 -27.71 2.19
N PHE A 311 9.68 -27.40 3.43
CA PHE A 311 8.87 -28.28 4.28
C PHE A 311 7.50 -28.60 3.67
N LEU A 312 6.81 -27.60 3.12
CA LEU A 312 5.48 -27.75 2.50
C LEU A 312 5.53 -28.35 1.09
N ARG A 313 6.71 -28.49 0.48
CA ARG A 313 6.88 -29.28 -0.75
C ARG A 313 6.90 -30.78 -0.51
N ILE A 314 7.29 -31.23 0.69
CA ILE A 314 7.39 -32.66 1.01
C ILE A 314 6.00 -33.32 0.89
N PRO A 315 5.81 -34.35 0.03
CA PRO A 315 4.49 -34.96 -0.20
C PRO A 315 3.86 -35.52 1.08
N ALA A 316 4.66 -36.12 1.97
CA ALA A 316 4.18 -36.65 3.25
C ALA A 316 3.59 -35.55 4.15
N VAL A 317 4.25 -34.38 4.20
CA VAL A 317 3.78 -33.21 4.96
C VAL A 317 2.49 -32.67 4.35
N ARG A 318 2.42 -32.55 3.02
CA ARG A 318 1.20 -32.11 2.31
C ARG A 318 0.00 -32.99 2.60
N ARG A 319 0.18 -34.32 2.59
CA ARG A 319 -0.87 -35.29 2.95
C ARG A 319 -1.33 -35.09 4.40
N LYS A 320 -0.41 -34.99 5.36
CA LYS A 320 -0.73 -34.78 6.78
C LYS A 320 -1.48 -33.47 7.01
N LEU A 321 -1.06 -32.40 6.32
CA LEU A 321 -1.70 -31.08 6.37
C LEU A 321 -2.92 -30.95 5.44
N LYS A 322 -3.35 -32.05 4.81
CA LYS A 322 -4.46 -32.15 3.83
C LYS A 322 -4.45 -31.02 2.78
N ILE A 323 -3.27 -30.69 2.28
CA ILE A 323 -3.09 -29.74 1.18
C ILE A 323 -3.39 -30.49 -0.13
N PRO A 324 -4.35 -30.05 -0.96
CA PRO A 324 -4.65 -30.69 -2.24
C PRO A 324 -3.43 -30.78 -3.14
N GLU A 325 -3.46 -31.72 -4.08
CA GLU A 325 -2.48 -31.77 -5.15
C GLU A 325 -2.80 -30.68 -6.18
N LYS A 326 -1.74 -30.03 -6.68
CA LYS A 326 -1.84 -29.00 -7.70
C LYS A 326 -2.03 -29.72 -9.05
N VAL A 327 -3.19 -29.55 -9.67
CA VAL A 327 -3.43 -30.06 -11.02
C VAL A 327 -2.66 -29.17 -11.99
N LYS A 328 -1.73 -29.75 -12.75
CA LYS A 328 -1.04 -29.03 -13.82
C LYS A 328 -2.03 -28.84 -14.97
N HIS A 329 -2.56 -27.63 -15.11
CA HIS A 329 -3.37 -27.26 -16.25
C HIS A 329 -2.46 -26.89 -17.42
N ASP A 330 -2.72 -27.44 -18.60
CA ASP A 330 -1.99 -27.05 -19.79
C ASP A 330 -2.35 -25.60 -20.15
N SER A 331 -1.33 -24.73 -20.15
CA SER A 331 -1.49 -23.29 -20.38
C SER A 331 -1.99 -22.92 -21.78
N SER A 332 -2.08 -23.90 -22.70
CA SER A 332 -2.62 -23.76 -24.05
C SER A 332 -4.16 -23.70 -24.11
N VAL A 333 -4.87 -24.22 -23.11
CA VAL A 333 -6.34 -24.37 -23.10
C VAL A 333 -7.05 -23.17 -22.44
N LEU A 334 -6.31 -22.32 -21.73
CA LEU A 334 -6.88 -21.14 -21.08
C LEU A 334 -7.09 -20.02 -22.10
N PRO A 335 -8.26 -19.35 -22.12
CA PRO A 335 -8.47 -18.18 -22.96
C PRO A 335 -7.37 -17.16 -22.66
N GLN A 336 -6.60 -16.77 -23.68
CA GLN A 336 -5.60 -15.72 -23.52
C GLN A 336 -6.31 -14.40 -23.26
N GLN A 337 -6.55 -14.09 -21.99
CA GLN A 337 -6.93 -12.75 -21.59
C GLN A 337 -5.80 -11.83 -22.03
N GLY A 338 -6.12 -10.81 -22.82
CA GLY A 338 -5.12 -9.86 -23.33
C GLY A 338 -4.25 -9.32 -22.18
N GLY A 339 -2.95 -9.16 -22.45
CA GLY A 339 -1.95 -8.87 -21.42
C GLY A 339 -2.39 -7.79 -20.43
N PHE A 340 -2.00 -7.91 -19.16
CA PHE A 340 -2.35 -7.01 -18.05
C PHE A 340 -2.35 -5.50 -18.40
N PHE A 341 -1.35 -5.03 -19.15
CA PHE A 341 -1.29 -3.64 -19.62
C PHE A 341 -2.39 -3.29 -20.64
N LYS A 342 -2.73 -4.22 -21.53
CA LYS A 342 -3.84 -4.09 -22.48
C LYS A 342 -5.18 -4.05 -21.72
N SER A 343 -5.39 -4.91 -20.73
CA SER A 343 -6.60 -4.87 -19.90
C SER A 343 -6.72 -3.57 -19.10
N LEU A 344 -5.62 -3.05 -18.54
CA LEU A 344 -5.59 -1.74 -17.86
C LEU A 344 -5.92 -0.59 -18.82
N LYS A 345 -5.28 -0.55 -19.99
CA LYS A 345 -5.53 0.47 -21.01
C LYS A 345 -6.97 0.43 -21.51
N THR A 346 -7.51 -0.76 -21.75
CA THR A 346 -8.92 -0.96 -22.14
C THR A 346 -9.86 -0.54 -21.02
N GLY A 347 -9.56 -0.88 -19.76
CA GLY A 347 -10.33 -0.46 -18.59
C GLY A 347 -10.39 1.06 -18.46
N TRP A 348 -9.26 1.75 -18.63
CA TRP A 348 -9.22 3.22 -18.59
C TRP A 348 -9.99 3.85 -19.75
N LYS A 349 -9.85 3.34 -20.98
CA LYS A 349 -10.65 3.79 -22.13
C LYS A 349 -12.14 3.59 -21.92
N ASN A 350 -12.55 2.43 -21.41
CA ASN A 350 -13.96 2.13 -21.14
C ASN A 350 -14.52 3.01 -20.02
N ALA A 351 -13.73 3.31 -18.98
CA ALA A 351 -14.12 4.25 -17.93
C ALA A 351 -14.26 5.68 -18.49
N GLN A 352 -13.33 6.10 -19.35
CA GLN A 352 -13.40 7.40 -20.01
C GLN A 352 -14.63 7.50 -20.94
N LEU A 353 -14.94 6.44 -21.69
CA LEU A 353 -16.17 6.34 -22.49
C LEU A 353 -17.43 6.39 -21.62
N ALA A 354 -17.48 5.63 -20.52
CA ALA A 354 -18.60 5.64 -19.59
C ALA A 354 -18.81 7.04 -18.98
N GLN A 355 -17.71 7.72 -18.61
CA GLN A 355 -17.76 9.09 -18.12
C GLN A 355 -18.26 10.07 -19.19
N GLN A 356 -17.81 9.93 -20.44
CA GLN A 356 -18.31 10.74 -21.56
C GLN A 356 -19.80 10.51 -21.84
N VAL A 357 -20.29 9.27 -21.74
CA VAL A 357 -21.71 8.94 -21.86
C VAL A 357 -22.51 9.57 -20.72
N GLU A 358 -22.04 9.44 -19.48
CA GLU A 358 -22.69 10.06 -18.32
C GLU A 358 -22.74 11.59 -18.44
N GLU A 359 -21.66 12.23 -18.89
CA GLU A 359 -21.64 13.67 -19.15
C GLU A 359 -22.61 14.09 -20.26
N ARG A 360 -22.78 13.27 -21.31
CA ARG A 360 -23.77 13.51 -22.36
C ARG A 360 -25.18 13.38 -21.82
N GLU A 361 -25.47 12.32 -21.06
CA GLU A 361 -26.77 12.14 -20.41
C GLU A 361 -27.08 13.27 -19.45
N ARG A 362 -26.09 13.74 -18.68
CA ARG A 362 -26.22 14.90 -17.80
C ARG A 362 -26.53 16.16 -18.62
N ARG A 363 -25.80 16.41 -19.71
CA ARG A 363 -26.06 17.55 -20.61
C ARG A 363 -27.47 17.49 -21.20
N ILE A 364 -27.92 16.30 -21.62
CA ILE A 364 -29.28 16.10 -22.14
C ILE A 364 -30.32 16.32 -21.04
N LYS A 365 -30.11 15.80 -19.83
CA LYS A 365 -31.04 15.99 -18.70
C LYS A 365 -31.20 17.46 -18.33
N TYR A 366 -30.11 18.22 -18.35
CA TYR A 366 -30.10 19.66 -18.01
C TYR A 366 -30.14 20.59 -19.23
N HIS A 367 -30.45 20.09 -20.44
CA HIS A 367 -30.36 20.90 -21.66
C HIS A 367 -31.32 22.10 -21.63
N LEU A 368 -32.53 21.94 -21.08
CA LEU A 368 -33.51 23.03 -20.93
C LEU A 368 -33.02 24.12 -19.96
N GLU A 369 -32.47 23.70 -18.81
CA GLU A 369 -31.92 24.63 -17.82
C GLU A 369 -30.72 25.39 -18.38
N ASN A 370 -29.85 24.69 -19.12
CA ASN A 370 -28.70 25.31 -19.80
C ASN A 370 -29.14 26.25 -20.93
N ALA A 371 -30.19 25.92 -21.68
CA ALA A 371 -30.76 26.79 -22.71
C ALA A 371 -31.38 28.05 -22.10
N ALA A 372 -32.07 27.92 -20.96
CA ALA A 372 -32.67 29.05 -20.24
C ALA A 372 -31.64 30.00 -19.61
N LYS A 373 -30.46 29.49 -19.23
CA LYS A 373 -29.33 30.29 -18.72
C LYS A 373 -28.52 30.98 -19.83
N GLY A 374 -28.71 30.58 -21.09
CA GLY A 374 -28.01 31.16 -22.22
C GLY A 374 -28.51 32.56 -22.56
N PRO A 375 -27.68 33.43 -23.18
CA PRO A 375 -28.15 34.72 -23.68
C PRO A 375 -29.19 34.54 -24.79
N LEU A 376 -30.22 35.38 -24.80
CA LEU A 376 -31.23 35.43 -25.86
C LEU A 376 -30.56 35.66 -27.21
N ARG A 377 -30.79 34.77 -28.17
CA ARG A 377 -30.31 34.92 -29.55
C ARG A 377 -31.41 35.49 -30.43
N GLN A 378 -31.08 36.45 -31.28
CA GLN A 378 -32.02 36.96 -32.29
C GLN A 378 -32.31 35.86 -33.31
N THR A 379 -33.59 35.58 -33.55
CA THR A 379 -34.07 34.65 -34.58
C THR A 379 -34.89 35.42 -35.60
N PHE A 380 -34.69 35.18 -36.90
CA PHE A 380 -35.47 35.81 -37.96
C PHE A 380 -36.81 35.08 -38.15
N SER A 381 -37.89 35.83 -38.45
CA SER A 381 -39.23 35.27 -38.68
C SER A 381 -39.33 34.42 -39.97
N GLN A 382 -38.41 34.63 -40.90
CA GLN A 382 -38.31 33.86 -42.16
C GLN A 382 -36.88 33.35 -42.29
N ASN A 383 -36.69 32.23 -43.00
CA ASN A 383 -35.37 31.67 -43.23
C ASN A 383 -34.51 32.68 -44.00
N PRO A 384 -33.48 33.29 -43.38
CA PRO A 384 -32.68 34.32 -44.03
C PRO A 384 -31.81 33.76 -45.17
N LEU A 385 -31.68 32.43 -45.27
CA LEU A 385 -30.95 31.72 -46.33
C LEU A 385 -31.84 31.36 -47.54
N GLN A 386 -33.17 31.48 -47.43
CA GLN A 386 -34.07 31.38 -48.59
C GLN A 386 -34.09 32.73 -49.31
N GLN A 387 -33.26 32.87 -50.34
CA GLN A 387 -33.38 33.99 -51.26
C GLN A 387 -34.72 33.89 -52.00
N ARG A 388 -35.54 34.95 -51.95
CA ARG A 388 -36.71 35.08 -52.83
C ARG A 388 -36.21 35.15 -54.27
N GLU A 389 -36.50 34.15 -55.09
CA GLU A 389 -36.39 34.35 -56.54
C GLU A 389 -37.33 35.50 -56.94
N PRO A 390 -36.88 36.49 -57.73
CA PRO A 390 -37.73 37.58 -58.18
C PRO A 390 -38.85 37.03 -59.07
N SER A 391 -40.09 37.16 -58.60
CA SER A 391 -41.30 36.71 -59.31
C SER A 391 -41.47 37.48 -60.64
N PRO A 392 -41.53 36.82 -61.82
CA PRO A 392 -41.60 37.47 -63.13
C PRO A 392 -43.04 37.87 -63.49
N LEU A 393 -43.70 38.68 -62.67
CA LEU A 393 -45.07 39.14 -62.92
C LEU A 393 -45.20 40.65 -62.72
N ALA A 394 -44.50 41.39 -63.58
CA ALA A 394 -44.87 42.73 -64.02
C ALA A 394 -44.64 42.85 -65.53
N ALA A 395 -45.22 41.91 -66.30
CA ALA A 395 -45.43 42.06 -67.74
C ALA A 395 -46.89 41.68 -68.04
N SER A 396 -47.74 42.70 -68.15
CA SER A 396 -49.12 42.54 -68.62
C SER A 396 -49.09 42.12 -70.09
N GLY A 397 -49.18 40.82 -70.34
CA GLY A 397 -49.41 40.23 -71.66
C GLY A 397 -50.63 39.33 -71.58
N LYS A 398 -51.73 39.73 -72.23
CA LYS A 398 -52.99 38.96 -72.29
C LYS A 398 -52.73 37.53 -72.74
N GLN A 399 -52.85 36.55 -71.84
CA GLN A 399 -52.79 35.14 -72.17
C GLN A 399 -54.21 34.63 -72.49
N LYS A 400 -54.45 34.33 -73.77
CA LYS A 400 -55.75 33.93 -74.34
C LYS A 400 -56.22 32.58 -73.76
N THR A 401 -57.52 32.45 -73.54
CA THR A 401 -58.13 31.46 -72.63
C THR A 401 -58.35 30.04 -73.19
N ARG A 402 -58.02 29.70 -74.44
CA ARG A 402 -58.27 28.33 -74.98
C ARG A 402 -57.27 27.93 -76.08
N PRO A 403 -56.20 27.17 -75.76
CA PRO A 403 -55.14 26.80 -76.71
C PRO A 403 -55.47 25.66 -77.69
N TRP A 404 -56.68 25.11 -77.68
CA TRP A 404 -57.11 24.04 -78.62
C TRP A 404 -58.00 24.54 -79.77
N GLN A 405 -58.38 25.82 -79.80
CA GLN A 405 -59.18 26.39 -80.89
C GLN A 405 -58.39 26.54 -82.20
N ASP A 406 -57.06 26.46 -82.16
CA ASP A 406 -56.19 26.63 -83.34
C ASP A 406 -55.76 25.30 -83.99
N THR A 407 -56.22 24.14 -83.49
CA THR A 407 -55.82 22.82 -84.03
C THR A 407 -56.99 21.91 -84.41
N ILE A 408 -58.22 22.23 -84.00
CA ILE A 408 -59.43 21.50 -84.42
C ILE A 408 -60.44 22.58 -84.81
N GLY A 409 -60.65 22.75 -86.12
CA GLY A 409 -61.47 23.81 -86.70
C GLY A 409 -62.92 23.83 -86.23
#